data_AF-A0A109LTZ7-F1
#
_entry.id   AF-A0A109LTZ7-F1
#
_cell.length_a   1.000
_cell.length_b   1.000
_cell.length_c   1.000
_cell.angle_alpha   90.00
_cell.angle_beta   90.00
_cell.angle_gamma   90.00
#
_symmetry.space_group_name_H-M   'P 1'
#
loop_
_entity.id
_entity.type
_entity.pdbx_description
1 polymer ?
#
loop_
_entity_poly.entity_id
_entity_poly.type
_entity_poly.pdbx_seq_one_letter_code
_entity_poly.pdbx_strand_id
1 'polypeptide(L)'
;MADRTPIGWRIFFWLAAAYNLVIGLGAFLDAEWGSAEAIGGVLIFCFGIVYALVARQPKRFAPVLIAGILGKVMVVLMLGPPSWGESGDPGVGAIVAGDLAFALGFAAFLLRGRKLG
;
A
#
# COMPACT_ATOMS: atom_id res chain seq x y z
N MET A 1 24.93 11.96 -2.38
CA MET A 1 24.00 12.97 -1.80
C MET A 1 23.22 12.32 -0.67
N ALA A 2 23.30 12.85 0.55
CA ALA A 2 22.49 12.36 1.66
C ALA A 2 20.99 12.56 1.35
N ASP A 3 20.19 11.52 1.51
CA ASP A 3 18.76 11.57 1.25
C ASP A 3 18.05 12.44 2.31
N ARG A 4 17.86 13.73 1.98
CA ARG A 4 17.11 14.71 2.80
C ARG A 4 15.59 14.52 2.69
N THR A 5 15.11 13.28 2.78
CA THR A 5 13.67 13.02 2.87
C THR A 5 13.19 13.31 4.31
N PRO A 6 12.15 14.14 4.50
CA PRO A 6 11.58 14.41 5.82
C PRO A 6 11.22 13.11 6.56
N ILE A 7 11.46 13.08 7.87
CA ILE A 7 11.23 11.89 8.70
C ILE A 7 9.78 11.39 8.64
N GLY A 8 8.81 12.30 8.50
CA GLY A 8 7.40 11.95 8.38
C GLY A 8 7.11 11.04 7.18
N TRP A 9 7.78 11.24 6.05
CA TRP A 9 7.63 10.36 4.89
C TRP A 9 8.20 8.96 5.14
N ARG A 10 9.35 8.89 5.82
CA ARG A 10 9.94 7.59 6.20
C ARG A 10 9.01 6.82 7.13
N ILE A 11 8.42 7.49 8.12
CA ILE A 11 7.43 6.90 9.02
C ILE A 11 6.20 6.42 8.23
N PHE A 12 5.67 7.26 7.34
CA PHE A 12 4.54 6.89 6.49
C PHE A 12 4.81 5.61 5.66
N PHE A 13 6.00 5.51 5.03
CA PHE A 13 6.35 4.30 4.28
C PHE A 13 6.56 3.07 5.18
N TRP A 14 7.06 3.24 6.40
CA TRP A 14 7.11 2.15 7.37
C TRP A 14 5.73 1.69 7.82
N LEU A 15 4.79 2.61 8.02
CA LEU A 15 3.40 2.26 8.31
C LEU A 15 2.75 1.53 7.13
N ALA A 16 2.97 2.00 5.89
CA ALA A 16 2.52 1.29 4.70
C ALA A 16 3.13 -0.12 4.62
N ALA A 17 4.43 -0.26 4.91
CA ALA A 17 5.10 -1.55 4.94
C ALA A 17 4.48 -2.49 5.97
N ALA A 18 4.38 -2.05 7.22
CA ALA A 18 3.82 -2.85 8.31
C ALA A 18 2.38 -3.27 8.02
N TYR A 19 1.56 -2.34 7.53
CA TYR A 19 0.18 -2.61 7.16
C TYR A 19 0.08 -3.73 6.10
N ASN A 20 0.82 -3.62 5.00
CA ASN A 20 0.75 -4.60 3.91
C ASN A 20 1.37 -5.95 4.33
N LEU A 21 2.39 -5.96 5.19
CA LEU A 21 2.93 -7.20 5.76
C LEU A 21 1.88 -7.92 6.62
N VAL A 22 1.20 -7.21 7.51
CA VAL A 22 0.20 -7.81 8.40
C VAL A 22 -1.02 -8.29 7.63
N ILE A 23 -1.62 -7.43 6.79
CA ILE A 23 -2.81 -7.78 6.00
C ILE A 23 -2.49 -8.89 4.99
N GLY A 24 -1.37 -8.79 4.29
CA GLY A 24 -0.96 -9.80 3.31
C GLY A 24 -0.68 -11.16 3.96
N LEU A 25 0.02 -11.18 5.10
CA LEU A 25 0.27 -12.41 5.83
C LEU A 25 -1.03 -13.03 6.35
N GLY A 26 -1.91 -12.22 6.95
CA GLY A 26 -3.21 -12.69 7.44
C GLY A 26 -4.06 -13.30 6.32
N ALA A 27 -4.21 -12.59 5.20
CA ALA A 27 -4.95 -13.07 4.05
C ALA A 27 -4.34 -14.36 3.44
N PHE A 28 -3.02 -14.47 3.40
CA PHE A 28 -2.37 -15.68 2.91
C PHE A 28 -2.58 -16.89 3.83
N LEU A 29 -2.52 -16.71 5.14
CA LEU A 29 -2.67 -17.79 6.11
C LEU A 29 -4.12 -18.28 6.26
N ASP A 30 -5.08 -17.41 6.02
CA ASP A 30 -6.51 -17.73 6.08
C ASP A 30 -7.03 -18.39 4.78
N ALA A 31 -6.37 -18.10 3.66
CA ALA A 31 -6.81 -18.56 2.34
C ALA A 31 -6.52 -20.05 2.07
N GLU A 32 -7.34 -20.65 1.21
CA GLU A 32 -7.10 -21.98 0.68
C GLU A 32 -5.84 -21.99 -0.22
N TRP A 33 -5.04 -23.05 -0.13
CA TRP A 33 -3.79 -23.16 -0.90
C TRP A 33 -4.02 -23.11 -2.41
N GLY A 34 -3.32 -22.19 -3.08
CA GLY A 34 -3.41 -22.01 -4.54
C GLY A 34 -4.62 -21.18 -5.01
N SER A 35 -5.45 -20.71 -4.08
CA SER A 35 -6.58 -19.81 -4.39
C SER A 35 -6.12 -18.42 -4.84
N ALA A 36 -7.03 -17.66 -5.45
CA ALA A 36 -6.78 -16.28 -5.85
C ALA A 36 -6.51 -15.38 -4.62
N GLU A 37 -7.17 -15.67 -3.51
CA GLU A 37 -7.04 -15.02 -2.22
C GLU A 37 -5.63 -15.23 -1.65
N ALA A 38 -5.13 -16.47 -1.70
CA ALA A 38 -3.76 -16.79 -1.27
C ALA A 38 -2.72 -16.04 -2.13
N ILE A 39 -2.91 -16.02 -3.45
CA ILE A 39 -2.04 -15.25 -4.36
C ILE A 39 -2.10 -13.75 -4.01
N GLY A 40 -3.29 -13.21 -3.79
CA GLY A 40 -3.50 -11.82 -3.36
C GLY A 40 -2.76 -11.51 -2.06
N GLY A 41 -2.89 -12.37 -1.04
CA GLY A 41 -2.19 -12.24 0.23
C GLY A 41 -0.67 -12.17 0.09
N VAL A 42 -0.08 -13.08 -0.71
CA VAL A 42 1.36 -13.07 -0.99
C VAL A 42 1.79 -11.78 -1.70
N LEU A 43 1.04 -11.32 -2.70
CA LEU A 43 1.37 -10.09 -3.42
C LEU A 43 1.30 -8.86 -2.52
N ILE A 44 0.27 -8.76 -1.66
CA ILE A 44 0.14 -7.69 -0.67
C ILE A 44 1.32 -7.72 0.30
N PHE A 45 1.70 -8.91 0.79
CA PHE A 45 2.87 -9.08 1.66
C PHE A 45 4.16 -8.59 0.99
N CYS A 46 4.38 -8.98 -0.27
CA CYS A 46 5.52 -8.52 -1.07
C CYS A 46 5.55 -7.00 -1.25
N PHE A 47 4.40 -6.34 -1.45
CA PHE A 47 4.33 -4.88 -1.45
C PHE A 47 4.77 -4.28 -0.11
N GLY A 48 4.47 -4.94 1.01
CA GLY A 48 4.99 -4.56 2.32
C GLY A 48 6.52 -4.50 2.36
N ILE A 49 7.20 -5.50 1.78
CA ILE A 49 8.66 -5.51 1.64
C ILE A 49 9.13 -4.35 0.76
N VAL A 50 8.47 -4.11 -0.37
CA VAL A 50 8.80 -3.00 -1.28
C VAL A 50 8.69 -1.66 -0.55
N TYR A 51 7.63 -1.42 0.22
CA TYR A 51 7.47 -0.17 0.96
C TYR A 51 8.49 -0.03 2.09
N ALA A 52 8.97 -1.13 2.70
CA ALA A 52 10.09 -1.10 3.64
C ALA A 52 11.39 -0.65 2.94
N LEU A 53 11.65 -1.12 1.71
CA LEU A 53 12.79 -0.66 0.91
C LEU A 53 12.66 0.84 0.57
N VAL A 54 11.46 1.28 0.19
CA VAL A 54 11.18 2.71 -0.03
C VAL A 54 11.42 3.50 1.25
N ALA A 55 10.97 3.04 2.42
CA ALA A 55 11.18 3.74 3.70
C ALA A 55 12.67 3.96 4.02
N ARG A 56 13.53 3.01 3.62
CA ARG A 56 15.00 3.10 3.81
C ARG A 56 15.65 4.11 2.88
N GLN A 57 15.28 4.11 1.59
CA GLN A 57 15.83 5.02 0.57
C GLN A 57 14.71 5.64 -0.30
N PRO A 58 13.89 6.56 0.26
CA PRO A 58 12.68 7.04 -0.40
C PRO A 58 12.90 7.62 -1.80
N LYS A 59 13.95 8.42 -1.98
CA LYS A 59 14.23 9.03 -3.30
C LYS A 59 14.67 8.02 -4.35
N ARG A 60 15.45 7.01 -3.95
CA ARG A 60 15.97 5.99 -4.87
C ARG A 60 14.86 5.10 -5.41
N PHE A 61 13.93 4.70 -4.54
CA PHE A 61 12.86 3.77 -4.89
C PHE A 61 11.53 4.46 -5.20
N ALA A 62 11.48 5.80 -5.24
CA ALA A 62 10.27 6.56 -5.55
C ALA A 62 9.53 6.05 -6.81
N PRO A 63 10.20 5.74 -7.95
CA PRO A 63 9.49 5.27 -9.15
C PRO A 63 8.63 4.01 -8.93
N VAL A 64 9.01 3.14 -7.99
CA VAL A 64 8.28 1.90 -7.67
C VAL A 64 6.90 2.21 -7.08
N LEU A 65 6.71 3.38 -6.46
CA LEU A 65 5.43 3.79 -5.89
C LEU A 65 4.32 3.93 -6.94
N ILE A 66 4.66 4.07 -8.24
CA ILE A 66 3.66 4.08 -9.31
C ILE A 66 2.89 2.76 -9.34
N ALA A 67 3.58 1.63 -9.20
CA ALA A 67 2.94 0.32 -9.13
C ALA A 67 2.06 0.20 -7.87
N GLY A 68 2.53 0.74 -6.74
CA GLY A 68 1.76 0.78 -5.50
C GLY A 68 0.49 1.63 -5.60
N ILE A 69 0.55 2.77 -6.28
CA ILE A 69 -0.61 3.63 -6.56
C ILE A 69 -1.62 2.87 -7.43
N LEU A 70 -1.16 2.32 -8.56
CA LEU A 70 -2.04 1.62 -9.50
C LEU A 70 -2.73 0.43 -8.83
N GLY A 71 -1.97 -0.41 -8.12
CA GLY A 71 -2.50 -1.57 -7.41
C GLY A 71 -3.57 -1.18 -6.38
N LYS A 72 -3.28 -0.17 -5.54
CA LYS A 72 -4.23 0.28 -4.50
C LYS A 72 -5.46 0.96 -5.08
N VAL A 73 -5.32 1.77 -6.13
CA VAL A 73 -6.47 2.37 -6.81
C VAL A 73 -7.38 1.29 -7.41
N MET A 74 -6.81 0.27 -8.05
CA MET A 74 -7.59 -0.85 -8.60
C MET A 74 -8.32 -1.62 -7.49
N VAL A 75 -7.65 -1.90 -6.36
CA VAL A 75 -8.29 -2.53 -5.19
C VAL A 75 -9.44 -1.68 -4.65
N VAL A 76 -9.25 -0.37 -4.51
CA VAL A 76 -10.28 0.56 -4.03
C VAL A 76 -11.47 0.61 -4.98
N LEU A 77 -11.24 0.65 -6.29
CA LEU A 77 -12.32 0.65 -7.28
C LEU A 77 -13.10 -0.67 -7.27
N MET A 78 -12.42 -1.79 -7.04
CA MET A 78 -13.03 -3.11 -7.06
C MET A 78 -13.79 -3.44 -5.76
N LEU A 79 -13.20 -3.11 -4.60
CA LEU A 79 -13.71 -3.52 -3.30
C LEU A 79 -14.36 -2.39 -2.49
N GLY A 80 -14.04 -1.13 -2.79
CA GLY A 80 -14.54 0.02 -2.03
C GLY A 80 -16.06 0.20 -2.12
N PRO A 81 -16.63 0.40 -3.33
CA PRO A 81 -18.07 0.60 -3.48
C PRO A 81 -18.95 -0.49 -2.84
N PRO A 82 -18.69 -1.81 -3.03
CA PRO A 82 -19.51 -2.83 -2.38
C PRO A 82 -19.27 -2.91 -0.86
N SER A 83 -18.07 -2.58 -0.36
CA SER A 83 -17.75 -2.69 1.08
C SER A 83 -18.18 -1.47 1.90
N TRP A 84 -18.46 -0.33 1.27
CA TRP A 84 -18.89 0.91 1.96
C TRP A 84 -20.40 1.18 1.85
N GLY A 85 -21.16 0.28 1.21
CA GLY A 85 -22.62 0.33 1.20
C GLY A 85 -23.24 -0.13 2.53
N GLU A 86 -24.55 0.01 2.67
CA GLU A 86 -25.30 -0.35 3.88
C GLU A 86 -25.15 -1.83 4.29
N SER A 87 -24.88 -2.71 3.33
CA SER A 87 -24.67 -4.14 3.54
C SER A 87 -23.21 -4.58 3.41
N GLY A 88 -22.26 -3.63 3.36
CA GLY A 88 -20.84 -3.91 3.17
C GLY A 88 -20.17 -4.46 4.42
N ASP A 89 -19.11 -5.24 4.24
CA ASP A 89 -18.27 -5.70 5.36
C ASP A 89 -17.44 -4.53 5.90
N PRO A 90 -17.64 -4.10 7.16
CA PRO A 90 -16.91 -2.96 7.72
C PRO A 90 -15.40 -3.19 7.86
N GLY A 91 -14.97 -4.44 8.07
CA GLY A 91 -13.56 -4.81 8.15
C GLY A 91 -12.86 -4.67 6.81
N VAL A 92 -13.47 -5.22 5.75
CA VAL A 92 -12.97 -5.02 4.36
C VAL A 92 -13.00 -3.54 3.99
N GLY A 93 -14.09 -2.84 4.33
CA GLY A 93 -14.23 -1.40 4.10
C GLY A 93 -13.11 -0.58 4.76
N ALA A 94 -12.73 -0.89 6.00
CA ALA A 94 -11.62 -0.24 6.69
C ALA A 94 -10.27 -0.53 6.01
N ILE A 95 -10.05 -1.77 5.56
CA ILE A 95 -8.83 -2.15 4.84
C ILE A 95 -8.70 -1.35 3.54
N VAL A 96 -9.79 -1.26 2.78
CA VAL A 96 -9.81 -0.52 1.51
C VAL A 96 -9.62 0.98 1.73
N ALA A 97 -10.15 1.55 2.82
CA ALA A 97 -9.92 2.95 3.17
C ALA A 97 -8.45 3.23 3.49
N GLY A 98 -7.78 2.30 4.20
CA GLY A 98 -6.34 2.34 4.41
C GLY A 98 -5.55 2.33 3.10
N ASP A 99 -5.94 1.49 2.16
CA ASP A 99 -5.33 1.44 0.83
C ASP A 99 -5.48 2.73 0.04
N LEU A 100 -6.66 3.34 0.09
CA LEU A 100 -6.89 4.65 -0.51
C LEU A 100 -5.98 5.72 0.12
N ALA A 101 -5.86 5.75 1.45
CA ALA A 101 -4.99 6.69 2.15
C ALA A 101 -3.51 6.51 1.73
N PHE A 102 -3.03 5.27 1.60
CA PHE A 102 -1.69 4.99 1.12
C PHE A 102 -1.47 5.42 -0.33
N ALA A 103 -2.42 5.12 -1.23
CA ALA A 103 -2.34 5.55 -2.62
C ALA A 103 -2.23 7.08 -2.75
N LEU A 104 -3.06 7.81 -2.01
CA LEU A 104 -3.02 9.28 -1.97
C LEU A 104 -1.68 9.79 -1.41
N GLY A 105 -1.16 9.17 -0.35
CA GLY A 105 0.14 9.51 0.21
C GLY A 105 1.31 9.25 -0.75
N PHE A 106 1.29 8.14 -1.49
CA PHE A 106 2.26 7.85 -2.55
C PHE A 106 2.23 8.89 -3.66
N ALA A 107 1.03 9.24 -4.15
CA ALA A 107 0.85 10.27 -5.16
C ALA A 107 1.38 11.63 -4.68
N ALA A 108 1.04 12.02 -3.44
CA ALA A 108 1.52 13.25 -2.83
C ALA A 108 3.05 13.29 -2.71
N PHE A 109 3.68 12.19 -2.32
CA PHE A 109 5.14 12.08 -2.26
C PHE A 109 5.79 12.27 -3.64
N LEU A 110 5.28 11.59 -4.68
CA LEU A 110 5.80 11.68 -6.04
C LEU A 110 5.64 13.09 -6.62
N LEU A 111 4.46 13.71 -6.45
CA LEU A 111 4.20 15.06 -6.93
C LEU A 111 5.11 16.09 -6.26
N ARG A 112 5.41 15.91 -4.96
CA ARG A 112 6.36 16.78 -4.26
C ARG A 112 7.80 16.60 -4.73
N GLY A 113 8.21 15.37 -5.03
CA GLY A 113 9.52 15.08 -5.61
C GLY A 113 9.73 15.75 -6.98
N ARG A 114 8.70 15.76 -7.83
CA ARG A 114 8.74 16.39 -9.17
C ARG A 114 8.84 17.92 -9.14
N LYS A 115 8.36 18.58 -8.08
CA LYS A 115 8.44 20.05 -7.93
C LYS A 115 9.80 20.55 -7.42
N LEU A 116 10.67 19.65 -6.97
CA LEU A 116 11.95 19.96 -6.34
C LEU A 116 13.18 19.52 -7.17
N GLY A 117 12.94 18.92 -8.34
CA GLY A 117 13.97 18.58 -9.34
C GLY A 117 13.82 19.47 -10.55
#